data_AF-A0A1Y1NM19-F1
#
_entry.id   AF-A0A1Y1NM19-F1
#
_cell.length_a   1.000
_cell.length_b   1.000
_cell.length_c   1.000
_cell.angle_alpha   90.00
_cell.angle_beta   90.00
_cell.angle_gamma   90.00
#
_symmetry.space_group_name_H-M   'P 1'
#
loop_
_entity.id
_entity.type
_entity.pdbx_description
1 polymer ?
#
loop_
_entity_poly.entity_id
_entity_poly.type
_entity_poly.pdbx_seq_one_letter_code
_entity_poly.pdbx_strand_id
1 'polypeptide(L)'
;QKVQADCRGEIFELKSTINSMVDQLSQFAREVTKIAREVGTEGRLGGQATVHDVEGTWRDLTENVNGMAMNLTTQVREIAKVTTAVAKGDLTKKIGVEVKGEILELKNTINQMVDRLG
;
A
#
# COMPACT_ATOMS: atom_id res chain seq x y z
N GLN A 1 -5.60 24.72 3.70
CA GLN A 1 -5.86 25.94 4.49
C GLN A 1 -7.34 25.94 4.86
N LYS A 2 -7.69 26.07 6.14
CA LYS A 2 -9.10 26.08 6.58
C LYS A 2 -9.75 27.44 6.34
N VAL A 3 -11.07 27.44 6.17
CA VAL A 3 -11.86 28.66 6.10
C VAL A 3 -11.98 29.26 7.50
N GLN A 4 -11.54 30.50 7.68
CA GLN A 4 -11.54 31.21 8.97
C GLN A 4 -12.62 32.30 9.09
N ALA A 5 -13.37 32.58 8.02
CA ALA A 5 -14.39 33.62 7.99
C ALA A 5 -15.43 33.46 9.12
N ASP A 6 -15.86 34.57 9.72
CA ASP A 6 -16.96 34.55 10.68
C ASP A 6 -18.28 34.37 9.91
N CYS A 7 -18.99 33.29 10.19
CA CYS A 7 -20.17 32.85 9.43
C CYS A 7 -21.27 32.45 10.41
N ARG A 8 -22.53 32.68 10.03
CA ARG A 8 -23.72 32.31 10.81
C ARG A 8 -24.70 31.55 9.93
N GLY A 9 -25.59 30.79 10.56
CA GLY A 9 -26.64 30.02 9.87
C GLY A 9 -26.05 29.02 8.87
N GLU A 10 -26.66 28.88 7.70
CA GLU A 10 -26.27 27.91 6.67
C GLU A 10 -24.81 28.06 6.19
N ILE A 11 -24.27 29.29 6.20
CA ILE A 11 -22.87 29.53 5.80
C ILE A 11 -21.90 28.95 6.86
N PHE A 12 -22.30 28.94 8.14
CA PHE A 12 -21.53 28.29 9.20
C PHE A 12 -21.49 26.77 9.00
N GLU A 13 -22.62 26.15 8.69
CA GLU A 13 -22.70 24.71 8.41
C GLU A 13 -21.85 24.31 7.20
N LEU A 14 -21.91 25.11 6.12
CA LEU A 14 -21.07 24.90 4.94
C LEU A 14 -19.58 25.03 5.28
N LYS A 15 -19.18 26.08 6.01
CA LYS A 15 -17.80 26.27 6.49
C LYS A 15 -17.34 25.07 7.31
N SER A 16 -18.18 24.59 8.23
CA SER A 16 -17.87 23.43 9.09
C SER A 16 -17.62 22.19 8.24
N THR A 17 -18.53 21.91 7.29
CA THR A 17 -18.44 20.77 6.37
C THR A 17 -17.16 20.84 5.52
N ILE A 18 -16.85 22.01 4.96
CA ILE A 18 -15.61 22.22 4.19
C ILE A 18 -14.37 21.99 5.05
N ASN A 19 -14.35 22.51 6.28
CA ASN A 19 -13.22 22.34 7.17
C ASN A 19 -13.02 20.87 7.58
N SER A 20 -14.09 20.12 7.80
CA SER A 20 -14.02 18.68 8.05
C SER A 20 -13.47 17.91 6.85
N MET A 21 -13.89 18.25 5.62
CA MET A 21 -13.30 17.66 4.41
C MET A 21 -11.80 17.98 4.27
N VAL A 22 -11.38 19.20 4.64
CA VAL A 22 -9.95 19.58 4.64
C VAL A 22 -9.16 18.77 5.66
N ASP A 23 -9.73 18.47 6.83
CA ASP A 23 -9.08 17.64 7.84
C ASP A 23 -8.91 16.19 7.38
N GLN A 24 -9.97 15.60 6.81
CA GLN A 24 -9.94 14.26 6.23
C GLN A 24 -8.87 14.14 5.13
N LEU A 25 -8.83 15.10 4.19
CA LEU A 25 -7.80 15.15 3.14
C LEU A 25 -6.40 15.24 3.74
N SER A 26 -6.22 16.09 4.75
CA SER A 26 -4.91 16.28 5.39
C SER A 26 -4.46 15.02 6.13
N GLN A 27 -5.38 14.26 6.75
CA GLN A 27 -5.08 12.99 7.39
C GLN A 27 -4.72 11.92 6.37
N PHE A 28 -5.51 11.77 5.31
CA PHE A 28 -5.23 10.85 4.22
C PHE A 28 -3.85 11.09 3.60
N ALA A 29 -3.52 12.35 3.29
CA ALA A 29 -2.22 12.70 2.71
C ALA A 29 -1.04 12.30 3.61
N ARG A 30 -1.18 12.45 4.94
CA ARG A 30 -0.14 12.01 5.89
C ARG A 30 0.00 10.49 5.90
N GLU A 31 -1.09 9.75 5.96
CA GLU A 31 -1.06 8.29 5.99
C GLU A 31 -0.49 7.70 4.70
N VAL A 32 -0.93 8.19 3.52
CA VAL A 32 -0.37 7.73 2.24
C VAL A 32 1.12 8.06 2.13
N THR A 33 1.54 9.24 2.58
CA THR A 33 2.96 9.62 2.60
C THR A 33 3.77 8.67 3.49
N LYS A 34 3.23 8.30 4.65
CA LYS A 34 3.85 7.32 5.54
C LYS A 34 3.99 5.96 4.87
N ILE A 35 2.93 5.43 4.26
CA ILE A 35 2.97 4.13 3.59
C ILE A 35 3.93 4.12 2.41
N ALA A 36 3.93 5.17 1.60
CA ALA A 36 4.87 5.32 0.49
C ALA A 36 6.32 5.29 0.97
N ARG A 37 6.63 5.97 2.08
CA ARG A 37 7.96 5.97 2.68
C ARG A 37 8.32 4.61 3.27
N GLU A 38 7.44 4.01 4.06
CA GLU A 38 7.70 2.73 4.74
C GLU A 38 7.92 1.59 3.74
N VAL A 39 7.00 1.44 2.78
CA VAL A 39 7.04 0.34 1.80
C VAL A 39 8.05 0.64 0.69
N GLY A 40 8.02 1.87 0.14
CA GLY A 40 8.79 2.22 -1.05
C GLY A 40 10.23 2.64 -0.78
N THR A 41 10.51 3.29 0.36
CA THR A 41 11.85 3.79 0.67
C THR A 41 12.56 2.94 1.71
N GLU A 42 11.86 2.59 2.79
CA GLU A 42 12.46 1.90 3.94
C GLU A 42 12.37 0.38 3.84
N GLY A 43 11.66 -0.15 2.83
CA GLY A 43 11.48 -1.58 2.61
C GLY A 43 10.71 -2.31 3.72
N ARG A 44 10.02 -1.55 4.60
CA ARG A 44 9.18 -2.10 5.66
C ARG A 44 7.82 -2.51 5.08
N LEU A 45 7.78 -3.75 4.61
CA LEU A 45 6.58 -4.34 4.02
C LEU A 45 5.52 -4.66 5.07
N GLY A 46 4.25 -4.39 4.75
CA GLY A 46 3.08 -4.70 5.60
C GLY A 46 2.50 -3.49 6.35
N GLY A 47 3.02 -2.28 6.13
CA GLY A 47 2.40 -1.05 6.61
C GLY A 47 1.03 -0.82 5.96
N GLN A 48 0.07 -0.32 6.75
CA GLN A 48 -1.27 0.04 6.29
C GLN A 48 -1.65 1.42 6.80
N ALA A 49 -2.23 2.22 5.90
CA ALA A 49 -2.81 3.51 6.21
C ALA A 49 -4.06 3.30 7.06
N THR A 50 -4.17 4.01 8.18
CA THR A 50 -5.37 4.00 9.01
C THR A 50 -5.94 5.41 9.09
N VAL A 51 -7.09 5.61 8.47
CA VAL A 51 -7.78 6.91 8.49
C VAL A 51 -9.11 6.69 9.19
N HIS A 52 -9.33 7.42 10.29
CA HIS A 52 -10.59 7.40 11.05
C HIS A 52 -11.57 8.41 10.44
N ASP A 53 -12.86 8.14 10.59
CA ASP A 53 -13.96 9.06 10.23
C ASP A 53 -13.95 9.51 8.75
N VAL A 54 -13.51 8.64 7.84
CA VAL A 54 -13.60 8.86 6.39
C VAL A 54 -14.64 7.94 5.77
N GLU A 55 -15.52 8.54 4.96
CA GLU A 55 -16.55 7.85 4.19
C GLU A 55 -16.44 8.20 2.70
N GLY A 56 -17.15 7.44 1.87
CA GLY A 56 -17.17 7.62 0.42
C GLY A 56 -15.77 7.54 -0.20
N THR A 57 -15.47 8.46 -1.11
CA THR A 57 -14.25 8.47 -1.92
C THR A 57 -12.96 8.34 -1.11
N TRP A 58 -12.89 8.93 0.09
CA TRP A 58 -11.68 8.89 0.91
C TRP A 58 -11.39 7.52 1.50
N ARG A 59 -12.45 6.80 1.89
CA ARG A 59 -12.32 5.41 2.35
C ARG A 59 -11.86 4.52 1.20
N ASP A 60 -12.50 4.65 0.04
CA ASP A 60 -12.18 3.84 -1.14
C ASP A 60 -10.72 4.06 -1.58
N LEU A 61 -10.22 5.30 -1.55
CA LEU A 61 -8.81 5.59 -1.84
C LEU A 61 -7.85 4.96 -0.81
N THR A 62 -8.21 5.00 0.48
CA THR A 62 -7.40 4.40 1.55
C THR A 62 -7.34 2.88 1.39
N GLU A 63 -8.47 2.24 1.11
CA GLU A 63 -8.57 0.80 0.87
C GLU A 63 -7.76 0.38 -0.37
N ASN A 64 -7.80 1.16 -1.45
CA ASN A 64 -7.02 0.89 -2.65
C ASN A 64 -5.50 0.98 -2.40
N VAL A 65 -5.03 2.00 -1.67
CA VAL A 65 -3.61 2.12 -1.28
C VAL A 65 -3.17 0.94 -0.40
N ASN A 66 -4.00 0.57 0.58
CA ASN A 66 -3.75 -0.58 1.45
C ASN A 66 -3.72 -1.90 0.68
N GLY A 67 -4.65 -2.09 -0.27
CA GLY A 67 -4.69 -3.26 -1.14
C GLY A 67 -3.42 -3.37 -2.00
N MET A 68 -2.98 -2.26 -2.60
CA MET A 68 -1.72 -2.22 -3.35
C MET A 68 -0.52 -2.57 -2.46
N ALA A 69 -0.39 -1.93 -1.29
CA ALA A 69 0.70 -2.18 -0.36
C ALA A 69 0.74 -3.63 0.14
N MET A 70 -0.42 -4.22 0.43
CA MET A 70 -0.55 -5.63 0.86
C MET A 70 -0.20 -6.61 -0.26
N ASN A 71 -0.66 -6.35 -1.48
CA ASN A 71 -0.33 -7.18 -2.64
C ASN A 71 1.17 -7.19 -2.89
N LEU A 72 1.82 -6.03 -2.96
CA LEU A 72 3.27 -5.92 -3.14
C LEU A 72 4.04 -6.57 -1.99
N THR A 73 3.61 -6.36 -0.74
CA THR A 73 4.20 -6.99 0.44
C THR A 73 4.21 -8.52 0.32
N THR A 74 3.07 -9.10 -0.04
CA THR A 74 2.92 -10.55 -0.15
C THR A 74 3.82 -11.10 -1.26
N GLN A 75 3.79 -10.45 -2.43
CA GLN A 75 4.57 -10.85 -3.59
C GLN A 75 6.08 -10.83 -3.32
N VAL A 76 6.59 -9.72 -2.76
CA VAL A 76 8.02 -9.56 -2.46
C VAL A 76 8.47 -10.52 -1.36
N ARG A 77 7.65 -10.77 -0.33
CA ARG A 77 7.98 -11.74 0.74
C ARG A 77 8.08 -13.16 0.20
N GLU A 78 7.20 -13.58 -0.70
CA GLU A 78 7.28 -14.91 -1.31
C GLU A 78 8.54 -15.07 -2.18
N ILE A 79 8.89 -14.04 -2.96
CA ILE A 79 10.14 -14.00 -3.71
C ILE A 79 11.34 -14.15 -2.76
N ALA A 80 11.39 -13.34 -1.70
CA ALA A 80 12.50 -13.36 -0.74
C ALA A 80 12.65 -14.72 -0.05
N LYS A 81 11.54 -15.41 0.27
CA LYS A 81 11.58 -16.76 0.86
C LYS A 81 12.22 -17.77 -0.09
N VAL A 82 11.81 -17.78 -1.36
CA VAL A 82 12.31 -18.74 -2.35
C VAL A 82 13.77 -18.46 -2.68
N THR A 83 14.15 -17.21 -2.91
CA THR A 83 15.56 -16.86 -3.18
C THR A 83 16.47 -17.17 -1.99
N THR A 84 15.99 -16.99 -0.76
CA THR A 84 16.72 -17.40 0.45
C THR A 84 16.88 -18.92 0.55
N ALA A 85 15.85 -19.70 0.21
CA ALA A 85 15.93 -21.16 0.20
C ALA A 85 16.96 -21.66 -0.82
N VAL A 86 16.93 -21.10 -2.03
CA VAL A 86 17.88 -21.39 -3.11
C VAL A 86 19.30 -21.05 -2.69
N ALA A 87 19.53 -19.89 -2.06
CA ALA A 87 20.84 -19.51 -1.53
C ALA A 87 21.36 -20.46 -0.44
N LYS A 88 20.47 -21.16 0.25
CA LYS A 88 20.80 -22.22 1.23
C LYS A 88 20.92 -23.61 0.60
N GLY A 89 20.79 -23.73 -0.71
CA GLY A 89 20.88 -24.99 -1.46
C GLY A 89 19.57 -25.77 -1.58
N ASP A 90 18.43 -25.24 -1.10
CA ASP A 90 17.13 -25.87 -1.29
C ASP A 90 16.49 -25.42 -2.61
N LEU A 91 16.74 -26.20 -3.64
CA LEU A 91 16.24 -25.97 -5.00
C LEU A 91 14.86 -26.60 -5.24
N THR A 92 14.23 -27.15 -4.19
CA THR A 92 12.87 -27.70 -4.29
C THR A 92 11.79 -26.61 -4.18
N LYS A 93 12.15 -25.40 -3.73
CA LYS A 93 11.22 -24.30 -3.52
C LYS A 93 10.99 -23.49 -4.79
N LYS A 94 9.72 -23.19 -5.05
CA LYS A 94 9.28 -22.31 -6.13
C LYS A 94 8.29 -21.28 -5.61
N ILE A 95 8.20 -20.14 -6.29
CA ILE A 95 7.21 -19.11 -6.01
C ILE A 95 5.86 -19.64 -6.49
N GLY A 96 4.93 -19.88 -5.56
CA GLY A 96 3.60 -20.45 -5.85
C GLY A 96 2.49 -19.41 -6.03
N VAL A 97 2.61 -18.25 -5.38
CA VAL A 97 1.56 -17.21 -5.35
C VAL A 97 1.18 -16.73 -6.75
N GLU A 98 -0.12 -16.49 -6.96
CA GLU A 98 -0.64 -15.91 -8.21
C GLU A 98 -0.25 -14.43 -8.31
N VAL A 99 0.33 -14.06 -9.45
CA VAL A 99 0.84 -12.72 -9.73
C VAL A 99 0.61 -12.39 -11.20
N LYS A 100 0.62 -11.11 -11.53
CA LYS A 100 0.36 -10.59 -12.89
C LYS A 100 1.42 -9.55 -13.25
N GLY A 101 1.51 -9.22 -14.54
CA GLY A 101 2.40 -8.18 -15.06
C GLY A 101 3.88 -8.46 -14.76
N GLU A 102 4.63 -7.42 -14.42
CA GLU A 102 6.08 -7.47 -14.16
C GLU A 102 6.45 -8.47 -13.05
N ILE A 103 5.59 -8.63 -12.04
CA ILE A 103 5.82 -9.59 -10.95
C ILE A 103 5.68 -11.04 -11.42
N LEU A 104 4.83 -11.31 -12.42
CA LEU A 104 4.74 -12.63 -13.05
C LEU A 104 6.01 -12.97 -13.83
N GLU A 105 6.56 -12.00 -14.57
CA GLU A 105 7.82 -12.17 -15.28
C GLU A 105 8.97 -12.44 -14.31
N LEU A 106 9.02 -11.72 -13.19
CA LEU A 106 9.99 -11.96 -12.12
C LEU A 106 9.84 -13.35 -11.49
N LYS A 107 8.60 -13.75 -11.15
CA LYS A 107 8.28 -15.09 -10.64
C LYS A 107 8.79 -16.17 -11.59
N ASN A 108 8.48 -16.06 -12.87
CA ASN A 108 8.85 -17.03 -13.88
C ASN A 108 10.37 -17.11 -14.04
N THR A 109 11.05 -15.96 -14.07
CA THR A 109 12.51 -15.87 -14.16
C THR A 109 13.17 -16.58 -12.98
N ILE A 110 12.72 -16.33 -11.75
CA ILE A 110 13.26 -16.98 -10.55
C ILE A 110 13.00 -18.48 -10.57
N ASN A 111 11.76 -18.91 -10.87
CA ASN A 111 11.44 -20.34 -10.93
C ASN A 111 12.27 -21.08 -12.00
N GLN A 112 12.48 -20.48 -13.16
CA GLN A 112 13.36 -21.04 -14.20
C GLN A 112 14.82 -21.10 -13.76
N MET A 113 15.30 -20.10 -13.01
CA MET A 113 16.64 -20.12 -12.43
C MET A 113 16.79 -21.30 -11.45
N VAL A 114 15.80 -21.54 -10.58
CA VAL A 114 15.80 -22.71 -9.69
C VAL A 114 15.88 -24.01 -10.48
N ASP A 115 15.06 -24.15 -11.52
CA ASP A 115 15.02 -25.35 -12.37
C ASP A 115 16.33 -25.62 -13.13
N ARG A 116 17.16 -24.60 -13.36
CA ARG A 116 18.46 -24.76 -14.04
C ARG A 116 19.61 -25.08 -13.09
N LEU A 117 19.44 -24.79 -11.80
CA LEU A 117 20.48 -25.01 -10.78
C LEU A 117 20.36 -26.38 -10.11
N GLY A 118 19.16 -26.97 -10.11
CA GLY A 118 18.86 -28.27 -9.47
C GLY A 118 18.86 -29.41 -10.46
#